data_AF-A0AAE1P854-F1
#
_entry.id   AF-A0AAE1P854-F1
#
_cell.length_a   1.000
_cell.length_b   1.000
_cell.length_c   1.000
_cell.angle_alpha   90.00
_cell.angle_beta   90.00
_cell.angle_gamma   90.00
#
_symmetry.space_group_name_H-M   'P 1'
#
loop_
_entity.id
_entity.type
_entity.pdbx_description
1 polymer ?
#
loop_
_entity_poly.entity_id
_entity_poly.type
_entity_poly.pdbx_seq_one_letter_code
_entity_poly.pdbx_strand_id
1 'polypeptide(L)'
;MNERLKVSHRKGLPHVIYCRVWRWPDLQSHHELKPLEHCQYPFSAKQKEVCINPYHYKRVESPVLPPVLVPRQSEFAPGHTLLNFQQQLPEPMPNNVSFSQDGFVHSQLSGASISQLGNATLAGINQPPSPVGSVVSPNSQSPHSPYASVPGGGSISGLNQPPSPVVSPASQSPHSPYGSIPDTPPPAYSPSESQTSDTPMETVSTGNIMNTNVTPVTYQEPTYWSSIAYYELNNRVGEVFHAQTHSVIVDGFTDPSNKSERFCLGLLSNVNRNSTIESTRRHIGKGVHLYYVGGEVYAECLSDSAIFVQSRNCNHHHGFHPSTVCKIPPGCSLKIFNNQEFAQLLSQSVNHGYEAVFDLTKMCTIRMSFVKGWGAEYHRQDVTSTPSWIEIHLHGPLQWLDKVLTQMGAPTDRISSVS
;
A
#
# COMPACT_ATOMS: atom_id res chain seq x y z
N MET A 1 15.96 11.29 -20.44
CA MET A 1 15.20 11.99 -19.38
C MET A 1 15.97 11.89 -18.08
N ASN A 2 16.49 13.00 -17.53
CA ASN A 2 17.11 13.01 -16.19
C ASN A 2 17.17 14.44 -15.60
N GLU A 3 16.08 15.21 -15.73
CA GLU A 3 15.99 16.59 -15.25
C GLU A 3 15.71 16.66 -13.75
N ARG A 4 16.72 16.30 -12.96
CA ARG A 4 16.71 16.51 -11.51
C ARG A 4 17.50 17.75 -11.18
N LEU A 5 16.84 18.78 -10.64
CA LEU A 5 17.52 19.97 -10.16
C LEU A 5 18.18 19.63 -8.81
N LYS A 6 19.47 19.93 -8.70
CA LYS A 6 20.26 19.67 -7.49
C LYS A 6 20.38 20.97 -6.71
N VAL A 7 19.68 21.05 -5.57
CA VAL A 7 19.84 22.14 -4.60
C VAL A 7 20.56 21.55 -3.38
N SER A 8 21.80 21.96 -3.16
CA SER A 8 22.71 21.34 -2.18
C SER A 8 22.83 19.81 -2.41
N HIS A 9 22.70 18.98 -1.38
CA HIS A 9 22.81 17.52 -1.48
C HIS A 9 21.53 16.81 -1.95
N ARG A 10 20.39 17.51 -2.06
CA ARG A 10 19.09 16.90 -2.43
C ARG A 10 18.82 17.11 -3.93
N LYS A 11 18.62 16.00 -4.65
CA LYS A 11 18.13 15.99 -6.04
C LYS A 11 16.60 15.91 -6.02
N GLY A 12 15.91 16.88 -6.60
CA GLY A 12 14.45 16.89 -6.68
C GLY A 12 13.94 17.23 -8.08
N LEU A 13 12.63 17.04 -8.29
CA LEU A 13 11.95 17.47 -9.52
C LEU A 13 11.72 19.00 -9.44
N PRO A 14 12.04 19.79 -10.49
CA PRO A 14 11.97 21.25 -10.44
C PRO A 14 10.62 21.78 -9.94
N HIS A 15 9.52 21.32 -10.54
CA HIS A 15 8.17 21.76 -10.20
C HIS A 15 7.79 21.45 -8.74
N VAL A 16 8.21 20.30 -8.18
CA VAL A 16 7.98 19.96 -6.76
C VAL A 16 8.76 20.90 -5.84
N ILE A 17 10.02 21.21 -6.17
CA ILE A 17 10.85 22.12 -5.37
C ILE A 17 10.18 23.50 -5.31
N TYR A 18 9.74 24.04 -6.46
CA TYR A 18 9.09 25.35 -6.50
C TYR A 18 7.71 25.33 -5.80
N CYS A 19 6.88 24.29 -6.01
CA CYS A 19 5.61 24.16 -5.29
C CYS A 19 5.81 24.06 -3.77
N ARG A 20 6.85 23.36 -3.31
CA ARG A 20 7.19 23.24 -1.88
C ARG A 20 7.64 24.56 -1.28
N VAL A 21 8.51 25.30 -1.97
CA VAL A 21 9.04 26.59 -1.47
C VAL A 21 7.95 27.67 -1.41
N TRP A 22 7.06 27.74 -2.40
CA TRP A 22 6.17 28.89 -2.59
C TRP A 22 4.71 28.67 -2.20
N ARG A 23 4.25 27.43 -1.99
CA ARG A 23 2.83 27.14 -1.69
C ARG A 23 2.60 26.09 -0.59
N TRP A 24 3.31 24.97 -0.62
CA TRP A 24 3.04 23.82 0.26
C TRP A 24 4.34 23.28 0.89
N PRO A 25 4.84 23.87 1.99
CA PRO A 25 6.11 23.48 2.61
C PRO A 25 6.20 22.00 3.01
N ASP A 26 5.05 21.40 3.29
CA ASP A 26 4.83 20.01 3.71
C ASP A 26 4.70 19.01 2.54
N LEU A 27 4.61 19.48 1.29
CA LEU A 27 4.50 18.67 0.07
C LEU A 27 5.60 17.62 0.01
N GLN A 28 5.28 16.33 0.04
CA GLN A 28 6.26 15.24 0.10
C GLN A 28 6.65 14.76 -1.30
N SER A 29 5.66 14.52 -2.17
CA SER A 29 5.84 13.92 -3.51
C SER A 29 5.18 14.73 -4.62
N HIS A 30 5.61 14.47 -5.86
CA HIS A 30 4.96 15.03 -7.05
C HIS A 30 3.56 14.47 -7.30
N HIS A 31 3.24 13.29 -6.77
CA HIS A 31 1.91 12.68 -6.91
C HIS A 31 0.81 13.49 -6.21
N GLU A 32 1.16 14.32 -5.23
CA GLU A 32 0.25 15.27 -4.57
C GLU A 32 -0.09 16.49 -5.45
N LEU A 33 0.48 16.63 -6.66
CA LEU A 33 0.26 17.77 -7.56
C LEU A 33 -0.49 17.33 -8.82
N LYS A 34 -1.62 17.98 -9.09
CA LYS A 34 -2.33 17.89 -10.38
C LYS A 34 -2.11 19.20 -11.16
N PRO A 35 -1.65 19.16 -12.42
CA PRO A 35 -1.57 20.37 -13.25
C PRO A 35 -2.97 20.93 -13.53
N LEU A 36 -3.06 22.24 -13.71
CA LEU A 36 -4.26 22.91 -14.22
C LEU A 36 -4.35 22.75 -15.75
N GLU A 37 -5.57 22.78 -16.29
CA GLU A 37 -5.86 22.48 -17.70
C GLU A 37 -5.21 23.47 -18.68
N HIS A 38 -4.94 24.71 -18.24
CA HIS A 38 -4.22 25.72 -19.03
C HIS A 38 -2.69 25.55 -19.01
N CYS A 39 -2.14 24.58 -18.28
CA CYS A 39 -0.70 24.35 -18.21
C CYS A 39 -0.23 23.66 -19.49
N GLN A 40 0.57 24.36 -20.31
CA GLN A 40 1.09 23.85 -21.58
C GLN A 40 2.22 22.81 -21.41
N TYR A 41 2.98 22.89 -20.30
CA TYR A 41 4.15 22.06 -20.02
C TYR A 41 4.01 21.27 -18.71
N PRO A 42 2.94 20.47 -18.50
CA PRO A 42 2.75 19.74 -17.27
C PRO A 42 3.72 18.56 -17.18
N PHE A 43 4.19 18.24 -15.97
CA PHE A 43 5.15 17.13 -15.77
C PHE A 43 4.65 15.79 -16.32
N SER A 44 3.34 15.54 -16.26
CA SER A 44 2.68 14.34 -16.79
C SER A 44 2.82 14.18 -18.31
N ALA A 45 3.07 15.25 -19.07
CA ALA A 45 3.24 15.17 -20.52
C ALA A 45 4.60 14.60 -20.96
N LYS A 46 5.53 14.32 -20.02
CA LYS A 46 6.86 13.74 -20.27
C LYS A 46 7.67 14.48 -21.37
N GLN A 47 7.42 15.77 -21.54
CA GLN A 47 8.11 16.63 -22.50
C GLN A 47 9.55 16.97 -22.05
N LYS A 48 10.32 17.63 -22.93
CA LYS A 48 11.67 18.11 -22.61
C LYS A 48 11.66 19.26 -21.60
N GLU A 49 10.60 20.05 -21.56
CA GLU A 49 10.46 21.18 -20.62
C GLU A 49 9.34 20.89 -19.63
N VAL A 50 9.49 21.38 -18.39
CA VAL A 50 8.53 21.18 -17.30
C VAL A 50 8.20 22.54 -16.67
N CYS A 51 6.91 22.85 -16.59
CA CYS A 51 6.41 24.03 -15.91
C CYS A 51 6.84 24.05 -14.44
N ILE A 52 7.49 25.13 -14.01
CA ILE A 52 7.88 25.33 -12.60
C ILE A 52 6.96 26.30 -11.84
N ASN A 53 5.99 26.93 -12.51
CA ASN A 53 5.09 27.89 -11.88
C ASN A 53 4.16 27.19 -10.87
N PRO A 54 4.27 27.45 -9.55
CA PRO A 54 3.44 26.80 -8.53
C PRO A 54 1.94 27.04 -8.69
N TYR A 55 1.54 28.13 -9.37
CA TYR A 55 0.14 28.45 -9.61
C TYR A 55 -0.49 27.69 -10.79
N HIS A 56 0.31 27.02 -11.63
CA HIS A 56 -0.19 26.11 -12.67
C HIS A 56 -0.47 24.69 -12.15
N TYR A 57 -0.38 24.49 -10.83
CA TYR A 57 -0.69 23.24 -10.14
C TYR A 57 -1.75 23.48 -9.05
N LYS A 58 -2.53 22.44 -8.76
CA LYS A 58 -3.34 22.32 -7.55
C LYS A 58 -2.90 21.09 -6.76
N ARG A 59 -3.03 21.14 -5.44
CA ARG A 59 -2.80 19.97 -4.60
C ARG A 59 -3.94 18.96 -4.81
N VAL A 60 -3.63 17.68 -4.69
CA VAL A 60 -4.63 16.63 -4.59
C VAL A 60 -5.11 16.58 -3.14
N GLU A 61 -6.38 16.90 -2.93
CA GLU A 61 -7.01 16.90 -1.60
C GLU A 61 -7.66 15.53 -1.33
N SER A 62 -7.68 15.11 -0.06
CA SER A 62 -8.41 13.91 0.35
C SER A 62 -9.90 14.23 0.43
N PRO A 63 -10.78 13.48 -0.27
CA PRO A 63 -12.22 13.73 -0.21
C PRO A 63 -12.76 13.37 1.17
N VAL A 64 -13.66 14.21 1.70
CA VAL A 64 -14.33 13.92 2.98
C VAL A 64 -15.19 12.67 2.82
N LEU A 65 -14.90 11.64 3.62
CA LEU A 65 -15.62 10.38 3.59
C LEU A 65 -16.89 10.47 4.47
N PRO A 66 -18.05 9.97 4.02
CA PRO A 66 -19.27 9.97 4.82
C PRO A 66 -19.13 9.04 6.03
N PRO A 67 -19.78 9.33 7.18
CA PRO A 67 -19.79 8.44 8.32
C PRO A 67 -20.51 7.12 7.99
N VAL A 68 -19.97 6.00 8.47
CA VAL A 68 -20.66 4.70 8.44
C VAL A 68 -21.74 4.71 9.52
N LEU A 69 -22.95 4.33 9.16
CA LEU A 69 -24.11 4.31 10.05
C LEU A 69 -24.33 2.89 10.61
N VAL A 70 -24.19 2.70 11.92
CA VAL A 70 -24.32 1.39 12.57
C VAL A 70 -25.63 1.28 13.35
N PRO A 71 -26.58 0.41 12.98
CA PRO A 71 -27.79 0.17 13.76
C PRO A 71 -27.47 -0.35 15.17
N ARG A 72 -28.27 0.04 16.16
CA ARG A 72 -28.17 -0.55 17.50
C ARG A 72 -28.63 -1.99 17.50
N GLN A 73 -28.02 -2.79 18.39
CA GLN A 73 -28.14 -4.25 18.48
C GLN A 73 -29.57 -4.83 18.53
N SER A 74 -30.56 -4.00 18.87
CA SER A 74 -31.99 -4.33 18.90
C SER A 74 -32.63 -4.56 17.53
N GLU A 75 -32.04 -4.04 16.44
CA GLU A 75 -32.69 -3.94 15.12
C GLU A 75 -31.98 -4.73 14.00
N PHE A 76 -31.00 -5.59 14.31
CA PHE A 76 -30.49 -6.55 13.31
C PHE A 76 -31.60 -7.54 12.97
N ALA A 77 -32.30 -7.28 11.86
CA ALA A 77 -33.50 -8.01 11.50
C ALA A 77 -33.19 -9.51 11.27
N PRO A 78 -33.85 -10.42 12.00
CA PRO A 78 -33.60 -11.84 11.89
C PRO A 78 -34.15 -12.37 10.56
N GLY A 79 -33.29 -12.54 9.56
CA GLY A 79 -33.64 -13.18 8.29
C GLY A 79 -33.17 -12.51 7.01
N HIS A 80 -32.37 -11.44 7.06
CA HIS A 80 -31.66 -11.02 5.83
C HIS A 80 -30.65 -12.09 5.44
N THR A 81 -30.77 -12.56 4.20
CA THR A 81 -29.91 -13.58 3.62
C THR A 81 -28.46 -13.14 3.79
N LEU A 82 -27.64 -14.02 4.39
CA LEU A 82 -26.20 -13.91 4.25
C LEU A 82 -25.89 -13.68 2.76
N LEU A 83 -24.90 -12.84 2.44
CA LEU A 83 -24.29 -12.91 1.11
C LEU A 83 -24.00 -14.39 0.84
N ASN A 84 -24.43 -14.88 -0.32
CA ASN A 84 -24.56 -16.32 -0.57
C ASN A 84 -23.19 -16.99 -0.83
N PHE A 85 -22.25 -16.78 0.09
CA PHE A 85 -21.10 -17.62 0.36
C PHE A 85 -21.61 -18.99 0.78
N GLN A 86 -21.97 -19.78 -0.24
CA GLN A 86 -21.96 -21.22 -0.10
C GLN A 86 -20.63 -21.63 0.54
N GLN A 87 -20.65 -22.74 1.28
CA GLN A 87 -19.42 -23.50 1.51
C GLN A 87 -18.85 -23.84 0.13
N GLN A 88 -17.87 -23.05 -0.32
CA GLN A 88 -17.31 -23.19 -1.64
C GLN A 88 -16.60 -24.55 -1.68
N LEU A 89 -17.20 -25.50 -2.41
CA LEU A 89 -16.43 -26.47 -3.18
C LEU A 89 -15.25 -25.70 -3.81
N PRO A 90 -14.01 -26.23 -3.77
CA PRO A 90 -12.84 -25.46 -4.19
C PRO A 90 -13.03 -24.86 -5.58
N GLU A 91 -13.36 -23.58 -5.64
CA GLU A 91 -13.52 -22.90 -6.92
C GLU A 91 -12.16 -22.91 -7.62
N PRO A 92 -12.14 -23.17 -8.95
CA PRO A 92 -10.89 -23.15 -9.68
C PRO A 92 -10.24 -21.78 -9.48
N MET A 93 -8.99 -21.78 -8.98
CA MET A 93 -8.30 -20.56 -8.60
C MET A 93 -8.32 -19.57 -9.78
N PRO A 94 -8.64 -18.28 -9.55
CA PRO A 94 -8.91 -17.36 -10.64
C PRO A 94 -7.67 -17.08 -11.49
N ASN A 95 -7.92 -16.82 -12.76
CA ASN A 95 -6.90 -16.33 -13.69
C ASN A 95 -6.26 -15.04 -13.17
N ASN A 96 -4.95 -14.93 -13.42
CA ASN A 96 -4.20 -13.72 -13.16
C ASN A 96 -4.56 -12.65 -14.20
N VAL A 97 -4.24 -11.39 -13.91
CA VAL A 97 -4.41 -10.28 -14.85
C VAL A 97 -3.11 -9.50 -15.00
N SER A 98 -2.84 -8.97 -16.19
CA SER A 98 -1.68 -8.12 -16.45
C SER A 98 -2.11 -6.67 -16.65
N PHE A 99 -1.43 -5.76 -15.95
CA PHE A 99 -1.60 -4.32 -16.09
C PHE A 99 -0.65 -3.74 -17.13
N SER A 100 -1.04 -2.65 -17.77
CA SER A 100 -0.28 -1.90 -18.77
C SER A 100 -0.47 -0.38 -18.56
N GLN A 101 0.29 0.45 -19.29
CA GLN A 101 0.14 1.91 -19.22
C GLN A 101 -1.28 2.38 -19.58
N ASP A 102 -2.00 1.61 -20.41
CA ASP A 102 -3.36 1.89 -20.89
C ASP A 102 -4.47 1.15 -20.10
N GLY A 103 -4.10 0.46 -19.01
CA GLY A 103 -5.04 -0.26 -18.15
C GLY A 103 -4.82 -1.78 -18.09
N PHE A 104 -5.82 -2.52 -17.60
CA PHE A 104 -5.76 -3.98 -17.53
C PHE A 104 -5.95 -4.63 -18.91
N VAL A 105 -5.05 -5.55 -19.27
CA VAL A 105 -5.14 -6.35 -20.49
C VAL A 105 -5.88 -7.65 -20.16
N HIS A 106 -7.10 -7.79 -20.67
CA HIS A 106 -7.88 -9.02 -20.51
C HIS A 106 -7.43 -10.06 -21.56
N SER A 107 -7.09 -11.27 -21.11
CA SER A 107 -6.76 -12.38 -22.02
C SER A 107 -8.05 -12.93 -22.62
N GLN A 108 -8.38 -12.51 -23.85
CA GLN A 108 -9.51 -13.09 -24.60
C GLN A 108 -9.16 -14.49 -25.11
N LEU A 109 -9.30 -15.50 -24.25
CA LEU A 109 -9.13 -16.92 -24.59
C LEU A 109 -10.20 -17.83 -23.95
N SER A 110 -11.48 -17.49 -24.14
CA SER A 110 -12.60 -18.45 -24.21
C SER A 110 -13.92 -17.74 -24.53
N GLY A 111 -14.65 -18.21 -25.54
CA GLY A 111 -15.94 -17.59 -25.93
C GLY A 111 -16.30 -17.81 -27.40
N ALA A 112 -16.65 -19.03 -27.78
CA ALA A 112 -17.15 -19.31 -29.13
C ALA A 112 -18.49 -18.61 -29.37
N SER A 113 -18.67 -18.01 -30.56
CA SER A 113 -19.96 -17.43 -31.00
C SER A 113 -20.38 -18.01 -32.35
N ILE A 114 -21.35 -18.91 -32.28
CA ILE A 114 -22.24 -19.35 -33.37
C ILE A 114 -23.44 -18.38 -33.34
N SER A 115 -24.03 -17.85 -34.42
CA SER A 115 -23.74 -17.83 -35.86
C SER A 115 -24.65 -16.78 -36.54
N GLN A 116 -24.32 -16.28 -37.75
CA GLN A 116 -25.30 -15.99 -38.81
C GLN A 116 -24.67 -15.80 -40.21
N LEU A 117 -25.50 -15.90 -41.25
CA LEU A 117 -25.18 -16.22 -42.66
C LEU A 117 -24.48 -15.10 -43.47
N GLY A 118 -23.71 -15.48 -44.52
CA GLY A 118 -23.26 -14.54 -45.55
C GLY A 118 -22.30 -15.04 -46.66
N ASN A 119 -22.72 -16.01 -47.48
CA ASN A 119 -22.22 -16.33 -48.84
C ASN A 119 -20.71 -16.53 -49.16
N ALA A 120 -20.36 -17.80 -49.41
CA ALA A 120 -19.66 -18.35 -50.59
C ALA A 120 -18.45 -17.64 -51.25
N THR A 121 -17.32 -18.35 -51.32
CA THR A 121 -16.82 -18.95 -52.59
C THR A 121 -15.75 -20.02 -52.32
N LEU A 122 -15.44 -20.85 -53.33
CA LEU A 122 -14.74 -22.15 -53.21
C LEU A 122 -13.24 -22.11 -53.58
N ALA A 123 -12.55 -23.20 -53.23
CA ALA A 123 -11.19 -23.63 -53.63
C ALA A 123 -9.96 -22.95 -52.95
N GLY A 124 -8.91 -23.68 -52.56
CA GLY A 124 -8.78 -25.13 -52.49
C GLY A 124 -7.36 -25.66 -52.14
N ILE A 125 -7.33 -26.82 -51.45
CA ILE A 125 -6.34 -27.92 -51.59
C ILE A 125 -4.89 -27.74 -51.04
N ASN A 126 -4.58 -28.61 -50.05
CA ASN A 126 -3.30 -29.24 -49.64
C ASN A 126 -2.19 -28.50 -48.83
N GLN A 127 -1.99 -29.02 -47.62
CA GLN A 127 -0.69 -29.29 -46.97
C GLN A 127 -0.11 -30.65 -47.46
N PRO A 128 1.00 -31.18 -46.88
CA PRO A 128 2.38 -30.68 -46.81
C PRO A 128 3.35 -31.68 -47.53
N PRO A 129 4.70 -31.58 -47.40
CA PRO A 129 5.36 -32.39 -46.37
C PRO A 129 6.72 -31.87 -45.82
N SER A 130 7.16 -32.50 -44.73
CA SER A 130 8.57 -32.74 -44.31
C SER A 130 8.80 -34.28 -44.36
N PRO A 131 10.01 -34.91 -44.17
CA PRO A 131 11.22 -34.41 -43.50
C PRO A 131 12.59 -34.96 -44.05
N VAL A 132 13.64 -34.89 -43.21
CA VAL A 132 14.92 -35.68 -43.18
C VAL A 132 16.12 -35.15 -43.99
N GLY A 133 17.29 -35.05 -43.33
CA GLY A 133 18.60 -34.85 -43.98
C GLY A 133 19.72 -34.40 -43.02
N SER A 134 20.34 -35.33 -42.30
CA SER A 134 21.43 -35.07 -41.33
C SER A 134 22.83 -35.39 -41.90
N VAL A 135 23.80 -34.46 -41.79
CA VAL A 135 25.26 -34.74 -41.98
C VAL A 135 26.10 -33.90 -41.01
N VAL A 136 27.35 -34.31 -40.78
CA VAL A 136 28.20 -34.03 -39.60
C VAL A 136 29.34 -33.00 -39.84
N SER A 137 29.72 -32.28 -38.77
CA SER A 137 31.01 -31.63 -38.32
C SER A 137 32.29 -31.72 -39.21
N PRO A 138 33.37 -30.88 -39.04
CA PRO A 138 33.86 -30.33 -37.75
C PRO A 138 34.66 -28.98 -37.65
N ASN A 139 34.88 -28.56 -36.39
CA ASN A 139 35.98 -27.79 -35.75
C ASN A 139 36.86 -26.73 -36.48
N SER A 140 36.99 -25.56 -35.84
CA SER A 140 38.26 -24.87 -35.47
C SER A 140 37.91 -23.68 -34.54
N GLN A 141 38.33 -23.63 -33.27
CA GLN A 141 39.64 -23.30 -32.66
C GLN A 141 40.07 -21.82 -32.74
N SER A 142 40.49 -21.32 -31.56
CA SER A 142 40.78 -19.92 -31.20
C SER A 142 42.21 -19.47 -31.53
N PRO A 143 42.52 -18.17 -31.33
CA PRO A 143 43.87 -17.75 -30.96
C PRO A 143 43.93 -16.97 -29.63
N HIS A 144 44.98 -17.24 -28.83
CA HIS A 144 45.39 -16.49 -27.63
C HIS A 144 46.63 -15.64 -27.90
N SER A 145 46.79 -14.52 -27.19
CA SER A 145 48.07 -13.81 -26.99
C SER A 145 47.94 -12.73 -25.89
N PRO A 146 49.05 -12.22 -25.29
CA PRO A 146 49.33 -12.56 -23.90
C PRO A 146 49.50 -11.34 -22.96
N TYR A 147 49.72 -11.60 -21.66
CA TYR A 147 50.21 -10.60 -20.71
C TYR A 147 51.41 -11.11 -19.92
N ALA A 148 52.40 -10.21 -19.73
CA ALA A 148 53.66 -10.47 -19.06
C ALA A 148 53.66 -10.02 -17.58
N SER A 149 54.72 -10.36 -16.87
CA SER A 149 54.85 -10.26 -15.40
C SER A 149 55.97 -9.31 -14.94
N VAL A 150 55.96 -9.01 -13.62
CA VAL A 150 57.10 -8.58 -12.73
C VAL A 150 57.36 -7.04 -12.65
N PRO A 151 57.89 -6.43 -11.54
CA PRO A 151 57.81 -6.67 -10.07
C PRO A 151 57.39 -5.47 -9.16
N GLY A 152 57.00 -5.79 -7.93
CA GLY A 152 57.54 -5.37 -6.60
C GLY A 152 58.10 -3.96 -6.24
N GLY A 153 57.80 -3.55 -4.99
CA GLY A 153 58.46 -2.50 -4.19
C GLY A 153 57.66 -1.18 -4.05
N GLY A 154 57.50 -0.52 -2.90
CA GLY A 154 57.94 -0.80 -1.51
C GLY A 154 58.33 0.49 -0.78
N SER A 155 57.63 0.89 0.30
CA SER A 155 58.05 1.95 1.25
C SER A 155 57.20 1.94 2.54
N ILE A 156 57.77 2.43 3.64
CA ILE A 156 57.31 2.26 5.04
C ILE A 156 57.33 3.63 5.76
N SER A 157 56.55 3.78 6.84
CA SER A 157 56.62 4.82 7.91
C SER A 157 55.72 6.06 7.71
N GLY A 158 55.03 6.59 8.73
CA GLY A 158 54.82 6.10 10.10
C GLY A 158 54.09 7.09 11.03
N LEU A 159 53.68 6.60 12.21
CA LEU A 159 53.43 7.32 13.49
C LEU A 159 52.48 8.54 13.54
N ASN A 160 51.29 8.38 14.16
CA ASN A 160 51.01 8.93 15.52
C ASN A 160 49.56 8.66 16.02
N GLN A 161 49.46 8.17 17.26
CA GLN A 161 48.32 8.37 18.21
C GLN A 161 48.72 9.53 19.18
N PRO A 162 48.00 9.92 20.28
CA PRO A 162 46.79 9.39 20.95
C PRO A 162 45.79 10.53 21.36
N PRO A 163 45.10 10.55 22.53
CA PRO A 163 43.93 9.75 22.94
C PRO A 163 42.69 10.59 23.39
N SER A 164 41.62 9.91 23.82
CA SER A 164 40.48 10.45 24.63
C SER A 164 40.70 10.17 26.16
N PRO A 165 39.73 10.38 27.06
CA PRO A 165 39.02 11.61 27.49
C PRO A 165 39.21 11.92 29.00
N VAL A 166 38.87 13.14 29.50
CA VAL A 166 38.84 13.45 30.96
C VAL A 166 37.67 14.38 31.36
N VAL A 167 37.31 14.35 32.65
CA VAL A 167 36.10 14.85 33.34
C VAL A 167 36.16 16.35 33.75
N SER A 168 34.98 16.96 33.97
CA SER A 168 34.69 18.31 34.52
C SER A 168 35.25 18.54 35.95
N PRO A 169 35.23 19.78 36.57
CA PRO A 169 33.97 20.45 36.97
C PRO A 169 33.98 22.01 37.13
N ALA A 170 32.80 22.53 37.52
CA ALA A 170 32.53 23.69 38.39
C ALA A 170 32.52 25.16 37.87
N SER A 171 31.29 25.72 37.95
CA SER A 171 30.92 27.09 38.39
C SER A 171 31.08 28.26 37.38
N GLN A 172 30.43 29.44 37.55
CA GLN A 172 29.58 30.00 38.61
C GLN A 172 28.25 30.60 38.07
N SER A 173 27.28 30.90 38.95
CA SER A 173 26.10 31.77 38.71
C SER A 173 26.37 33.21 39.24
N PRO A 174 25.53 34.21 38.94
CA PRO A 174 24.64 34.72 40.02
C PRO A 174 23.23 35.23 39.63
N HIS A 175 22.24 34.89 40.48
CA HIS A 175 21.04 35.64 40.94
C HIS A 175 20.07 36.36 39.95
N SER A 176 18.75 36.06 39.86
CA SER A 176 17.58 36.12 40.81
C SER A 176 16.76 37.43 40.73
N PRO A 177 15.54 37.59 41.31
CA PRO A 177 14.64 36.62 41.98
C PRO A 177 13.10 36.71 41.64
N TYR A 178 12.33 35.79 42.28
CA TYR A 178 10.86 35.71 42.53
C TYR A 178 9.97 34.97 41.51
N GLY A 179 9.06 34.04 41.90
CA GLY A 179 8.74 33.48 43.23
C GLY A 179 7.79 32.25 43.14
N SER A 180 7.75 31.41 44.18
CA SER A 180 6.88 30.22 44.38
C SER A 180 5.46 30.62 44.88
N ILE A 181 4.40 29.79 45.04
CA ILE A 181 4.15 28.39 45.46
C ILE A 181 2.78 27.93 44.85
N PRO A 182 2.46 26.62 44.63
CA PRO A 182 1.13 26.17 44.16
C PRO A 182 0.12 25.90 45.29
N ASP A 183 -1.19 25.90 45.00
CA ASP A 183 -2.24 25.52 45.97
C ASP A 183 -3.51 24.86 45.38
N THR A 184 -4.22 24.11 46.23
CA THR A 184 -5.28 23.12 45.91
C THR A 184 -6.74 23.64 45.94
N PRO A 185 -7.75 22.88 45.43
CA PRO A 185 -9.15 23.35 45.31
C PRO A 185 -10.01 23.07 46.57
N PRO A 186 -11.11 23.84 46.79
CA PRO A 186 -12.05 23.62 47.89
C PRO A 186 -13.28 22.74 47.51
N PRO A 187 -13.84 21.96 48.45
CA PRO A 187 -15.03 21.13 48.23
C PRO A 187 -16.36 21.72 48.77
N ALA A 188 -17.43 21.00 48.44
CA ALA A 188 -18.86 21.12 48.75
C ALA A 188 -19.35 21.91 50.00
N TYR A 189 -20.48 22.61 49.81
CA TYR A 189 -21.46 22.93 50.86
C TYR A 189 -22.90 22.77 50.32
N SER A 190 -23.74 22.07 51.07
CA SER A 190 -25.21 22.10 50.97
C SER A 190 -25.77 22.83 52.21
N PRO A 191 -26.99 23.37 52.17
CA PRO A 191 -28.02 22.77 53.05
C PRO A 191 -29.50 22.83 52.56
N SER A 192 -30.25 21.80 52.99
CA SER A 192 -31.68 21.77 53.39
C SER A 192 -32.81 22.38 52.53
N GLU A 193 -33.62 21.45 52.00
CA GLU A 193 -35.10 21.39 51.89
C GLU A 193 -35.99 22.63 52.19
N SER A 194 -36.98 22.85 51.31
CA SER A 194 -38.31 23.37 51.65
C SER A 194 -39.35 22.86 50.65
N GLN A 195 -40.53 22.46 51.12
CA GLN A 195 -41.61 21.87 50.32
C GLN A 195 -42.49 22.97 49.68
N THR A 196 -42.91 22.77 48.43
CA THR A 196 -44.27 23.13 47.95
C THR A 196 -44.65 22.27 46.76
N SER A 197 -45.80 21.62 46.85
CA SER A 197 -46.50 20.97 45.74
C SER A 197 -47.16 21.98 44.82
N ASP A 198 -47.09 21.78 43.51
CA ASP A 198 -48.20 22.05 42.57
C ASP A 198 -47.90 21.47 41.17
N THR A 199 -48.81 20.65 40.65
CA THR A 199 -49.00 20.37 39.22
C THR A 199 -50.04 21.35 38.68
N PRO A 200 -49.96 21.84 37.42
CA PRO A 200 -50.25 20.96 36.28
C PRO A 200 -49.63 21.33 34.90
N MET A 201 -50.05 20.55 33.91
CA MET A 201 -50.14 20.90 32.47
C MET A 201 -48.90 20.60 31.59
N GLU A 202 -48.85 19.36 31.09
CA GLU A 202 -48.07 19.02 29.90
C GLU A 202 -48.49 19.90 28.72
N THR A 203 -47.54 20.69 28.21
CA THR A 203 -47.74 21.47 26.99
C THR A 203 -47.11 20.70 25.83
N VAL A 204 -47.94 20.18 24.93
CA VAL A 204 -47.51 19.44 23.73
C VAL A 204 -46.60 20.33 22.88
N SER A 205 -45.30 20.05 22.92
CA SER A 205 -44.30 20.70 22.07
C SER A 205 -43.86 19.72 20.97
N THR A 206 -44.61 19.72 19.87
CA THR A 206 -44.30 18.94 18.67
C THR A 206 -43.03 19.50 18.03
N GLY A 207 -41.89 18.82 18.20
CA GLY A 207 -40.58 19.38 17.82
C GLY A 207 -39.48 18.33 17.59
N ASN A 208 -39.73 17.38 16.68
CA ASN A 208 -38.74 16.44 16.10
C ASN A 208 -37.82 15.69 17.08
N ILE A 209 -38.38 14.70 17.78
CA ILE A 209 -37.61 13.49 18.11
C ILE A 209 -37.41 12.71 16.80
N MET A 210 -36.36 13.01 16.05
CA MET A 210 -35.85 12.05 15.06
C MET A 210 -35.18 10.91 15.84
N ASN A 211 -35.94 9.84 16.03
CA ASN A 211 -35.48 8.63 16.71
C ASN A 211 -34.48 7.85 15.83
N THR A 212 -33.26 8.36 15.68
CA THR A 212 -32.20 7.68 14.94
C THR A 212 -31.56 6.60 15.82
N ASN A 213 -32.06 5.37 15.73
CA ASN A 213 -31.52 4.17 16.40
C ASN A 213 -30.14 3.71 15.86
N VAL A 214 -29.32 4.66 15.42
CA VAL A 214 -28.16 4.43 14.55
C VAL A 214 -27.00 5.31 15.00
N THR A 215 -25.83 4.70 15.19
CA THR A 215 -24.61 5.38 15.65
C THR A 215 -23.71 5.73 14.45
N PRO A 216 -23.38 7.02 14.20
CA PRO A 216 -22.46 7.40 13.14
C PRO A 216 -21.00 7.19 13.55
N VAL A 217 -20.23 6.49 12.71
CA VAL A 217 -18.80 6.22 12.90
C VAL A 217 -18.00 6.94 11.80
N THR A 218 -17.29 7.99 12.18
CA THR A 218 -16.47 8.81 11.28
C THR A 218 -15.07 8.23 11.05
N TYR A 219 -14.57 8.39 9.82
CA TYR A 219 -13.17 8.13 9.49
C TYR A 219 -12.25 9.15 10.18
N GLN A 220 -11.06 8.70 10.58
CA GLN A 220 -9.99 9.52 11.12
C GLN A 220 -8.67 9.03 10.51
N GLU A 221 -7.78 9.94 10.10
CA GLU A 221 -6.47 9.54 9.58
C GLU A 221 -5.52 9.17 10.73
N PRO A 222 -4.85 8.00 10.67
CA PRO A 222 -3.90 7.55 11.69
C PRO A 222 -2.52 8.20 11.51
N THR A 223 -1.70 8.18 12.58
CA THR A 223 -0.31 8.68 12.57
C THR A 223 0.59 7.99 11.54
N TYR A 224 0.34 6.72 11.27
CA TYR A 224 0.99 5.94 10.21
C TYR A 224 -0.10 5.41 9.29
N TRP A 225 0.00 5.64 7.99
CA TRP A 225 -1.06 5.20 7.06
C TRP A 225 -0.98 3.70 6.75
N SER A 226 0.20 3.10 6.86
CA SER A 226 0.39 1.66 6.72
C SER A 226 1.59 1.10 7.50
N SER A 227 1.58 -0.22 7.66
CA SER A 227 2.75 -1.00 8.10
C SER A 227 3.03 -2.15 7.13
N ILE A 228 4.32 -2.44 6.90
CA ILE A 228 4.79 -3.38 5.89
C ILE A 228 5.68 -4.44 6.56
N ALA A 229 5.32 -5.72 6.39
CA ALA A 229 6.11 -6.86 6.85
C ALA A 229 6.71 -7.61 5.65
N TYR A 230 7.99 -7.99 5.76
CA TYR A 230 8.70 -8.73 4.72
C TYR A 230 8.77 -10.23 5.01
N TYR A 231 8.67 -11.03 3.96
CA TYR A 231 8.65 -12.49 4.01
C TYR A 231 9.52 -13.12 2.92
N GLU A 232 10.18 -14.22 3.29
CA GLU A 232 10.88 -15.12 2.38
C GLU A 232 10.24 -16.51 2.51
N LEU A 233 9.52 -16.95 1.47
CA LEU A 233 8.59 -18.09 1.52
C LEU A 233 7.52 -17.88 2.61
N ASN A 234 7.40 -18.79 3.57
CA ASN A 234 6.50 -18.69 4.73
C ASN A 234 7.15 -18.03 5.96
N ASN A 235 8.43 -17.63 5.90
CA ASN A 235 9.15 -17.07 7.04
C ASN A 235 9.10 -15.54 7.03
N ARG A 236 8.72 -14.93 8.16
CA ARG A 236 8.81 -13.49 8.37
C ARG A 236 10.27 -13.08 8.58
N VAL A 237 10.76 -12.08 7.87
CA VAL A 237 12.17 -11.67 7.87
C VAL A 237 12.30 -10.18 8.19
N GLY A 238 13.01 -9.86 9.28
CA GLY A 238 13.23 -8.48 9.74
C GLY A 238 12.08 -7.89 10.57
N GLU A 239 12.17 -6.59 10.88
CA GLU A 239 11.17 -5.84 11.63
C GLU A 239 10.00 -5.37 10.76
N VAL A 240 8.93 -4.86 11.37
CA VAL A 240 7.81 -4.25 10.63
C VAL A 240 8.18 -2.80 10.32
N PHE A 241 8.20 -2.44 9.04
CA PHE A 241 8.37 -1.05 8.63
C PHE A 241 7.06 -0.29 8.81
N HIS A 242 7.11 0.92 9.36
CA HIS A 242 5.94 1.77 9.60
C HIS A 242 6.02 3.02 8.71
N ALA A 243 5.04 3.19 7.83
CA ALA A 243 5.05 4.25 6.83
C ALA A 243 4.61 5.59 7.45
N GLN A 244 5.59 6.44 7.77
CA GLN A 244 5.36 7.78 8.32
C GLN A 244 5.12 8.83 7.24
N THR A 245 5.78 8.67 6.09
CA THR A 245 5.59 9.53 4.91
C THR A 245 4.55 8.92 3.97
N HIS A 246 3.83 9.76 3.24
CA HIS A 246 2.86 9.37 2.21
C HIS A 246 3.52 8.87 0.91
N SER A 247 4.85 8.75 0.90
CA SER A 247 5.66 8.22 -0.19
C SER A 247 6.76 7.36 0.44
N VAL A 248 6.78 6.06 0.10
CA VAL A 248 7.68 5.05 0.66
C VAL A 248 8.23 4.19 -0.48
N ILE A 249 9.55 3.97 -0.48
CA ILE A 249 10.21 3.03 -1.40
C ILE A 249 10.57 1.75 -0.65
N VAL A 250 10.12 0.59 -1.15
CA VAL A 250 10.55 -0.73 -0.67
C VAL A 250 11.46 -1.34 -1.72
N ASP A 251 12.75 -1.51 -1.42
CA ASP A 251 13.77 -1.85 -2.42
C ASP A 251 14.77 -2.93 -1.99
N GLY A 252 15.60 -3.40 -2.93
CA GLY A 252 16.57 -4.47 -2.72
C GLY A 252 17.95 -3.99 -2.25
N PHE A 253 18.13 -2.71 -1.93
CA PHE A 253 19.42 -2.14 -1.56
C PHE A 253 19.68 -2.24 -0.05
N THR A 254 20.80 -1.67 0.41
CA THR A 254 21.38 -1.87 1.73
C THR A 254 21.63 -0.57 2.50
N ASP A 255 20.84 0.49 2.25
CA ASP A 255 20.96 1.76 2.99
C ASP A 255 20.46 1.56 4.42
N PRO A 256 21.33 1.63 5.45
CA PRO A 256 20.95 1.34 6.84
C PRO A 256 20.43 2.58 7.55
N SER A 257 20.43 3.75 6.90
CA SER A 257 19.83 4.92 7.51
C SER A 257 18.33 4.71 7.58
N ASN A 258 17.79 4.70 8.81
CA ASN A 258 16.39 4.50 9.11
C ASN A 258 15.54 5.72 8.72
N LYS A 259 15.59 6.09 7.44
CA LYS A 259 14.78 7.13 6.82
C LYS A 259 13.37 6.57 6.70
N SER A 260 12.40 7.27 7.26
CA SER A 260 10.99 6.87 7.26
C SER A 260 10.32 6.80 5.88
N GLU A 261 11.05 7.18 4.83
CA GLU A 261 10.66 7.09 3.41
C GLU A 261 11.17 5.81 2.70
N ARG A 262 11.98 4.95 3.33
CA ARG A 262 12.69 3.87 2.62
C ARG A 262 12.88 2.57 3.42
N PHE A 263 12.29 1.48 2.94
CA PHE A 263 12.45 0.13 3.48
C PHE A 263 13.42 -0.70 2.62
N CYS A 264 14.67 -0.79 3.06
CA CYS A 264 15.73 -1.52 2.35
C CYS A 264 15.73 -3.02 2.73
N LEU A 265 15.22 -3.88 1.85
CA LEU A 265 15.15 -5.33 2.07
C LEU A 265 16.53 -6.01 1.97
N GLY A 266 17.48 -5.41 1.25
CA GLY A 266 18.79 -6.00 0.94
C GLY A 266 19.65 -6.29 2.17
N LEU A 267 19.55 -5.45 3.22
CA LEU A 267 20.28 -5.61 4.48
C LEU A 267 19.68 -6.65 5.45
N LEU A 268 18.45 -7.10 5.19
CA LEU A 268 17.79 -8.08 6.05
C LEU A 268 18.45 -9.46 5.93
N SER A 269 18.82 -10.05 7.07
CA SER A 269 19.44 -11.37 7.16
C SER A 269 18.40 -12.47 7.36
N ASN A 270 18.64 -13.64 6.77
CA ASN A 270 17.85 -14.85 7.00
C ASN A 270 18.77 -16.07 6.84
N VAL A 271 18.83 -16.93 7.86
CA VAL A 271 19.66 -18.15 7.85
C VAL A 271 19.05 -19.28 7.01
N ASN A 272 17.73 -19.25 6.80
CA ASN A 272 17.00 -20.25 6.00
C ASN A 272 16.95 -19.87 4.51
N ARG A 273 17.77 -18.90 4.08
CA ARG A 273 17.76 -18.35 2.73
C ARG A 273 18.44 -19.33 1.75
N ASN A 274 17.75 -19.66 0.68
CA ASN A 274 18.27 -20.50 -0.41
C ASN A 274 18.65 -19.67 -1.65
N SER A 275 19.37 -20.29 -2.58
CA SER A 275 19.87 -19.65 -3.81
C SER A 275 18.78 -19.04 -4.71
N THR A 276 17.55 -19.56 -4.68
CA THR A 276 16.42 -18.98 -5.42
C THR A 276 15.94 -17.68 -4.78
N ILE A 277 15.93 -17.60 -3.44
CA ILE A 277 15.63 -16.37 -2.71
C ILE A 277 16.74 -15.33 -2.94
N GLU A 278 18.01 -15.72 -2.82
CA GLU A 278 19.15 -14.81 -3.11
C GLU A 278 19.13 -14.27 -4.54
N SER A 279 18.84 -15.13 -5.52
CA SER A 279 18.68 -14.73 -6.92
C SER A 279 17.51 -13.77 -7.09
N THR A 280 16.38 -14.03 -6.44
CA THR A 280 15.21 -13.15 -6.48
C THR A 280 15.52 -11.77 -5.86
N ARG A 281 16.17 -11.73 -4.70
CA ARG A 281 16.55 -10.49 -4.00
C ARG A 281 17.45 -9.59 -4.84
N ARG A 282 18.41 -10.17 -5.58
CA ARG A 282 19.27 -9.43 -6.54
C ARG A 282 18.48 -8.69 -7.64
N HIS A 283 17.30 -9.19 -8.01
CA HIS A 283 16.46 -8.60 -9.06
C HIS A 283 15.38 -7.64 -8.53
N ILE A 284 15.25 -7.46 -7.21
CA ILE A 284 14.36 -6.43 -6.64
C ILE A 284 14.82 -5.05 -7.12
N GLY A 285 16.14 -4.76 -7.04
CA GLY A 285 16.70 -3.49 -7.49
C GLY A 285 16.04 -2.31 -6.79
N LYS A 286 15.48 -1.37 -7.56
CA LYS A 286 14.71 -0.21 -7.05
C LYS A 286 13.34 -0.58 -6.45
N GLY A 287 12.89 -1.82 -6.61
CA GLY A 287 11.69 -2.38 -5.98
C GLY A 287 10.39 -1.68 -6.36
N VAL A 288 9.61 -1.29 -5.37
CA VAL A 288 8.30 -0.65 -5.52
C VAL A 288 8.26 0.69 -4.79
N HIS A 289 7.60 1.66 -5.39
CA HIS A 289 7.21 2.90 -4.74
C HIS A 289 5.72 2.83 -4.39
N LEU A 290 5.44 2.87 -3.09
CA LEU A 290 4.11 2.94 -2.52
C LEU A 290 3.82 4.39 -2.15
N TYR A 291 2.69 4.93 -2.59
CA TYR A 291 2.29 6.28 -2.20
C TYR A 291 0.78 6.37 -1.91
N TYR A 292 0.45 7.17 -0.90
CA TYR A 292 -0.90 7.50 -0.47
C TYR A 292 -1.20 8.95 -0.86
N VAL A 293 -2.26 9.18 -1.63
CA VAL A 293 -2.64 10.52 -2.08
C VAL A 293 -4.15 10.58 -2.31
N GLY A 294 -4.81 11.63 -1.82
CA GLY A 294 -6.24 11.85 -2.07
C GLY A 294 -7.17 10.74 -1.58
N GLY A 295 -6.79 9.97 -0.54
CA GLY A 295 -7.55 8.80 -0.08
C GLY A 295 -7.28 7.51 -0.87
N GLU A 296 -6.30 7.51 -1.77
CA GLU A 296 -5.98 6.38 -2.65
C GLU A 296 -4.54 5.89 -2.43
N VAL A 297 -4.32 4.58 -2.52
CA VAL A 297 -2.97 3.97 -2.45
C VAL A 297 -2.59 3.43 -3.81
N TYR A 298 -1.37 3.72 -4.23
CA TYR A 298 -0.79 3.28 -5.49
C TYR A 298 0.49 2.46 -5.29
N ALA A 299 0.74 1.55 -6.23
CA ALA A 299 2.00 0.81 -6.35
C ALA A 299 2.63 1.06 -7.73
N GLU A 300 3.77 1.73 -7.73
CA GLU A 300 4.60 2.01 -8.91
C GLU A 300 5.80 1.05 -8.95
N CYS A 301 5.92 0.28 -10.02
CA CYS A 301 7.01 -0.68 -10.20
C CYS A 301 8.28 0.04 -10.68
N LEU A 302 9.22 0.30 -9.76
CA LEU A 302 10.52 0.92 -10.08
C LEU A 302 11.61 -0.10 -10.45
N SER A 303 11.39 -1.37 -10.10
CA SER A 303 12.24 -2.50 -10.44
C SER A 303 12.27 -2.74 -11.95
N ASP A 304 13.40 -3.27 -12.44
CA ASP A 304 13.52 -3.73 -13.82
C ASP A 304 12.85 -5.13 -14.01
N SER A 305 12.33 -5.73 -12.92
CA SER A 305 11.48 -6.93 -12.90
C SER A 305 10.05 -6.60 -12.46
N ALA A 306 9.06 -7.34 -12.96
CA ALA A 306 7.66 -7.13 -12.57
C ALA A 306 7.40 -7.45 -11.09
N ILE A 307 6.40 -6.78 -10.52
CA ILE A 307 5.82 -7.08 -9.21
C ILE A 307 4.40 -7.63 -9.39
N PHE A 308 3.92 -8.38 -8.41
CA PHE A 308 2.65 -9.09 -8.47
C PHE A 308 1.84 -8.75 -7.22
N VAL A 309 0.61 -8.26 -7.38
CA VAL A 309 -0.20 -7.68 -6.30
C VAL A 309 -1.54 -8.38 -6.18
N GLN A 310 -1.89 -8.79 -4.97
CA GLN A 310 -3.24 -9.19 -4.59
C GLN A 310 -3.79 -8.13 -3.63
N SER A 311 -4.69 -7.28 -4.13
CA SER A 311 -5.49 -6.36 -3.33
C SER A 311 -6.96 -6.64 -3.59
N ARG A 312 -7.71 -7.02 -2.56
CA ARG A 312 -9.14 -7.31 -2.71
C ARG A 312 -9.95 -6.08 -3.12
N ASN A 313 -9.54 -4.88 -2.67
CA ASN A 313 -10.17 -3.63 -3.08
C ASN A 313 -9.92 -3.33 -4.57
N CYS A 314 -8.69 -3.47 -5.05
CA CYS A 314 -8.39 -3.34 -6.48
C CYS A 314 -9.13 -4.40 -7.33
N ASN A 315 -9.25 -5.64 -6.83
CA ASN A 315 -9.97 -6.69 -7.52
C ASN A 315 -11.48 -6.39 -7.59
N HIS A 316 -12.08 -5.92 -6.49
CA HIS A 316 -13.49 -5.52 -6.46
C HIS A 316 -13.80 -4.40 -7.46
N HIS A 317 -13.00 -3.33 -7.48
CA HIS A 317 -13.15 -2.20 -8.40
C HIS A 317 -13.28 -2.61 -9.88
N HIS A 318 -12.53 -3.65 -10.28
CA HIS A 318 -12.46 -4.12 -11.66
C HIS A 318 -13.33 -5.38 -11.92
N GLY A 319 -14.13 -5.81 -10.95
CA GLY A 319 -14.97 -7.01 -11.07
C GLY A 319 -14.20 -8.33 -11.11
N PHE A 320 -12.95 -8.35 -10.64
CA PHE A 320 -12.13 -9.56 -10.57
C PHE A 320 -12.42 -10.36 -9.29
N HIS A 321 -12.14 -11.67 -9.32
CA HIS A 321 -12.27 -12.51 -8.14
C HIS A 321 -11.37 -11.99 -6.98
N PRO A 322 -11.80 -12.01 -5.71
CA PRO A 322 -11.05 -11.39 -4.62
C PRO A 322 -9.60 -11.89 -4.46
N SER A 323 -9.30 -13.14 -4.83
CA SER A 323 -7.93 -13.70 -4.81
C SER A 323 -7.10 -13.49 -6.09
N THR A 324 -7.63 -12.81 -7.12
CA THR A 324 -6.89 -12.49 -8.34
C THR A 324 -5.58 -11.76 -8.05
N VAL A 325 -4.53 -12.09 -8.80
CA VAL A 325 -3.20 -11.49 -8.67
C VAL A 325 -2.89 -10.68 -9.93
N CYS A 326 -2.72 -9.36 -9.74
CA CYS A 326 -2.41 -8.37 -10.75
C CYS A 326 -0.90 -8.27 -10.97
N LYS A 327 -0.40 -8.55 -12.17
CA LYS A 327 1.00 -8.30 -12.56
C LYS A 327 1.16 -6.83 -12.96
N ILE A 328 2.10 -6.13 -12.32
CA ILE A 328 2.50 -4.75 -12.65
C ILE A 328 3.90 -4.80 -13.30
N PRO A 329 4.03 -4.54 -14.62
CA PRO A 329 5.32 -4.48 -15.29
C PRO A 329 6.19 -3.29 -14.83
N PRO A 330 7.51 -3.34 -15.07
CA PRO A 330 8.42 -2.21 -14.86
C PRO A 330 7.88 -0.88 -15.43
N GLY A 331 7.97 0.19 -14.66
CA GLY A 331 7.52 1.54 -15.05
C GLY A 331 6.00 1.76 -15.05
N CYS A 332 5.19 0.75 -14.71
CA CYS A 332 3.74 0.91 -14.56
C CYS A 332 3.37 1.27 -13.11
N SER A 333 2.29 2.04 -12.95
CA SER A 333 1.71 2.40 -11.64
C SER A 333 0.24 2.01 -11.61
N LEU A 334 -0.16 1.19 -10.63
CA LEU A 334 -1.53 0.72 -10.43
C LEU A 334 -2.11 1.32 -9.15
N LYS A 335 -3.37 1.75 -9.18
CA LYS A 335 -4.16 2.06 -7.97
C LYS A 335 -4.52 0.75 -7.29
N ILE A 336 -3.99 0.52 -6.09
CA ILE A 336 -4.15 -0.72 -5.34
C ILE A 336 -5.17 -0.60 -4.20
N PHE A 337 -5.56 0.62 -3.80
CA PHE A 337 -6.63 0.84 -2.82
C PHE A 337 -7.33 2.19 -3.01
N ASN A 338 -8.61 2.27 -2.70
CA ASN A 338 -9.41 3.50 -2.63
C ASN A 338 -10.29 3.53 -1.36
N ASN A 339 -10.09 4.55 -0.51
CA ASN A 339 -10.86 4.74 0.73
C ASN A 339 -12.36 4.99 0.49
N GLN A 340 -12.76 5.64 -0.62
CA GLN A 340 -14.19 5.87 -0.92
C GLN A 340 -14.93 4.57 -1.20
N GLU A 341 -14.30 3.68 -1.97
CA GLU A 341 -14.85 2.37 -2.30
C GLU A 341 -14.92 1.46 -1.07
N PHE A 342 -13.88 1.51 -0.22
CA PHE A 342 -13.93 0.84 1.08
C PHE A 342 -15.05 1.39 1.99
N ALA A 343 -15.27 2.72 2.02
CA ALA A 343 -16.36 3.34 2.79
C ALA A 343 -17.75 2.85 2.34
N GLN A 344 -17.95 2.73 1.03
CA GLN A 344 -19.19 2.22 0.44
C GLN A 344 -19.42 0.75 0.83
N LEU A 345 -18.39 -0.10 0.66
CA LEU A 345 -18.46 -1.51 1.05
C LEU A 345 -18.69 -1.70 2.56
N LEU A 346 -18.00 -0.93 3.40
CA LEU A 346 -18.18 -0.96 4.85
C LEU A 346 -19.62 -0.57 5.24
N SER A 347 -20.15 0.50 4.64
CA SER A 347 -21.54 0.93 4.86
C SER A 347 -22.57 -0.10 4.41
N GLN A 348 -22.29 -0.84 3.33
CA GLN A 348 -23.16 -1.93 2.86
C GLN A 348 -23.08 -3.16 3.76
N SER A 349 -21.87 -3.60 4.13
CA SER A 349 -21.63 -4.80 4.95
C SER A 349 -22.25 -4.70 6.35
N VAL A 350 -22.38 -3.51 6.94
CA VAL A 350 -23.05 -3.33 8.25
C VAL A 350 -24.47 -3.93 8.25
N ASN A 351 -25.22 -3.79 7.15
CA ASN A 351 -26.57 -4.35 7.03
C ASN A 351 -26.59 -5.88 6.84
N HIS A 352 -25.45 -6.49 6.58
CA HIS A 352 -25.26 -7.93 6.40
C HIS A 352 -24.69 -8.61 7.66
N GLY A 353 -24.58 -7.88 8.78
CA GLY A 353 -24.19 -8.42 10.08
C GLY A 353 -22.68 -8.46 10.35
N TYR A 354 -22.32 -8.93 11.55
CA TYR A 354 -20.96 -8.85 12.08
C TYR A 354 -19.92 -9.55 11.20
N GLU A 355 -20.21 -10.76 10.72
CA GLU A 355 -19.26 -11.56 9.91
C GLU A 355 -18.91 -10.86 8.59
N ALA A 356 -19.90 -10.31 7.89
CA ALA A 356 -19.70 -9.59 6.63
C ALA A 356 -18.85 -8.31 6.80
N VAL A 357 -18.89 -7.68 7.98
CA VAL A 357 -18.00 -6.57 8.32
C VAL A 357 -16.62 -7.10 8.72
N PHE A 358 -16.53 -8.11 9.59
CA PHE A 358 -15.27 -8.69 10.03
C PHE A 358 -14.41 -9.18 8.85
N ASP A 359 -15.04 -9.73 7.82
CA ASP A 359 -14.35 -10.18 6.60
C ASP A 359 -13.71 -9.05 5.77
N LEU A 360 -14.15 -7.80 5.94
CA LEU A 360 -13.49 -6.62 5.36
C LEU A 360 -12.10 -6.37 5.95
N THR A 361 -11.72 -7.01 7.06
CA THR A 361 -10.32 -7.03 7.53
C THR A 361 -9.40 -7.51 6.41
N LYS A 362 -9.85 -8.50 5.62
CA LYS A 362 -9.12 -9.06 4.48
C LYS A 362 -8.99 -8.06 3.30
N MET A 363 -9.78 -6.99 3.27
CA MET A 363 -9.63 -5.89 2.29
C MET A 363 -8.50 -4.94 2.66
N CYS A 364 -8.22 -4.79 3.96
CA CYS A 364 -7.23 -3.87 4.50
C CYS A 364 -5.79 -4.40 4.43
N THR A 365 -5.62 -5.66 4.03
CA THR A 365 -4.33 -6.33 3.82
C THR A 365 -4.08 -6.51 2.32
N ILE A 366 -2.94 -6.01 1.84
CA ILE A 366 -2.49 -6.15 0.45
C ILE A 366 -1.21 -6.97 0.43
N ARG A 367 -1.13 -7.95 -0.47
CA ARG A 367 0.04 -8.84 -0.62
C ARG A 367 0.74 -8.55 -1.93
N MET A 368 2.07 -8.45 -1.89
CA MET A 368 2.86 -8.15 -3.08
C MET A 368 4.14 -8.98 -3.14
N SER A 369 4.35 -9.71 -4.24
CA SER A 369 5.59 -10.46 -4.50
C SER A 369 6.48 -9.77 -5.53
N PHE A 370 7.79 -9.89 -5.35
CA PHE A 370 8.80 -9.33 -6.24
C PHE A 370 9.30 -10.41 -7.22
N VAL A 371 9.42 -10.06 -8.51
CA VAL A 371 10.04 -10.86 -9.59
C VAL A 371 9.27 -12.15 -9.96
N LYS A 372 8.62 -12.83 -9.02
CA LYS A 372 7.94 -14.13 -9.21
C LYS A 372 6.45 -14.02 -8.90
N GLY A 373 5.61 -14.36 -9.87
CA GLY A 373 4.17 -14.45 -9.69
C GLY A 373 3.71 -15.71 -8.96
N TRP A 374 2.47 -15.65 -8.49
CA TRP A 374 1.66 -16.75 -7.98
C TRP A 374 0.22 -16.61 -8.48
N GLY A 375 -0.60 -17.66 -8.37
CA GLY A 375 -1.96 -17.72 -8.92
C GLY A 375 -2.07 -18.74 -10.05
N ALA A 376 -3.22 -18.80 -10.73
CA ALA A 376 -3.57 -19.88 -11.66
C ALA A 376 -2.62 -20.02 -12.85
N GLU A 377 -2.03 -18.92 -13.31
CA GLU A 377 -1.07 -18.91 -14.43
C GLU A 377 0.36 -19.28 -14.01
N TYR A 378 0.61 -19.57 -12.73
CA TYR A 378 1.94 -19.79 -12.17
C TYR A 378 2.04 -21.13 -11.43
N HIS A 379 3.19 -21.79 -11.51
CA HIS A 379 3.47 -22.99 -10.72
C HIS A 379 3.33 -22.79 -9.19
N ARG A 380 3.38 -21.54 -8.72
CA ARG A 380 3.14 -21.15 -7.33
C ARG A 380 1.67 -20.81 -7.16
N GLN A 381 0.94 -21.58 -6.38
CA GLN A 381 -0.47 -21.31 -6.11
C GLN A 381 -0.62 -20.29 -4.95
N ASP A 382 0.25 -20.38 -3.93
CA ASP A 382 0.27 -19.49 -2.77
C ASP A 382 1.39 -18.44 -2.80
N VAL A 383 1.13 -17.27 -2.18
CA VAL A 383 2.13 -16.22 -1.99
C VAL A 383 3.33 -16.69 -1.16
N THR A 384 3.11 -17.61 -0.21
CA THR A 384 4.14 -18.24 0.63
C THR A 384 5.06 -19.19 -0.14
N SER A 385 4.72 -19.54 -1.37
CA SER A 385 5.62 -20.23 -2.32
C SER A 385 6.50 -19.26 -3.12
N THR A 386 6.31 -17.95 -2.97
CA THR A 386 7.13 -16.93 -3.65
C THR A 386 8.40 -16.63 -2.83
N PRO A 387 9.57 -16.43 -3.46
CA PRO A 387 10.82 -16.35 -2.71
C PRO A 387 10.98 -15.07 -1.87
N SER A 388 10.24 -14.01 -2.20
CA SER A 388 10.42 -12.68 -1.61
C SER A 388 9.15 -11.84 -1.82
N TRP A 389 8.41 -11.56 -0.76
CA TRP A 389 7.15 -10.81 -0.81
C TRP A 389 6.94 -9.96 0.45
N ILE A 390 6.01 -9.01 0.37
CA ILE A 390 5.59 -8.14 1.46
C ILE A 390 4.08 -8.24 1.70
N GLU A 391 3.70 -8.07 2.95
CA GLU A 391 2.32 -7.87 3.39
C GLU A 391 2.17 -6.43 3.92
N ILE A 392 1.19 -5.71 3.39
CA ILE A 392 0.92 -4.29 3.67
C ILE A 392 -0.42 -4.20 4.38
N HIS A 393 -0.44 -3.62 5.59
CA HIS A 393 -1.65 -3.37 6.36
C HIS A 393 -1.98 -1.87 6.32
N LEU A 394 -3.20 -1.52 5.90
CA LEU A 394 -3.67 -0.14 5.79
C LEU A 394 -4.37 0.29 7.09
N HIS A 395 -3.74 1.18 7.86
CA HIS A 395 -4.17 1.48 9.23
C HIS A 395 -5.46 2.28 9.31
N GLY A 396 -5.70 3.20 8.36
CA GLY A 396 -6.94 3.99 8.31
C GLY A 396 -8.19 3.12 8.11
N PRO A 397 -8.24 2.30 7.04
CA PRO A 397 -9.30 1.30 6.85
C PRO A 397 -9.49 0.35 8.05
N LEU A 398 -8.40 -0.17 8.63
CA LEU A 398 -8.46 -1.03 9.83
C LEU A 398 -9.06 -0.31 11.04
N GLN A 399 -8.64 0.92 11.33
CA GLN A 399 -9.15 1.69 12.47
C GLN A 399 -10.63 2.05 12.30
N TRP A 400 -11.06 2.32 11.06
CA TRP A 400 -12.48 2.58 10.79
C TRP A 400 -13.32 1.32 10.97
N LEU A 401 -12.82 0.18 10.48
CA LEU A 401 -13.44 -1.12 10.64
C LEU A 401 -13.59 -1.54 12.11
N ASP A 402 -12.52 -1.39 12.89
CA ASP A 402 -12.48 -1.67 14.33
C ASP A 402 -13.54 -0.87 15.11
N LYS A 403 -13.66 0.43 14.81
CA LYS A 403 -14.69 1.28 15.41
C LYS A 403 -16.11 0.84 15.04
N VAL A 404 -16.34 0.39 13.80
CA VAL A 404 -17.65 -0.13 13.36
C VAL A 404 -17.97 -1.44 14.08
N LEU A 405 -17.05 -2.41 14.09
CA LEU A 405 -17.21 -3.69 14.78
C LEU A 405 -17.50 -3.51 16.27
N THR A 406 -16.79 -2.58 16.92
CA THR A 406 -17.01 -2.22 18.33
C THR A 406 -18.45 -1.77 18.62
N GLN A 407 -19.12 -1.11 17.68
CA GLN A 407 -20.53 -0.70 17.83
C GLN A 407 -21.53 -1.82 17.53
N MET A 408 -21.17 -2.79 16.68
CA MET A 408 -22.06 -3.90 16.30
C MET A 408 -22.26 -4.93 17.42
N GLY A 409 -21.33 -5.04 18.35
CA GLY A 409 -21.37 -6.03 19.44
C GLY A 409 -20.69 -7.35 19.07
N ALA A 410 -20.95 -8.40 19.85
CA ALA A 410 -20.34 -9.72 19.63
C ALA A 410 -21.06 -10.54 18.54
N PRO A 411 -20.38 -11.51 17.90
CA PRO A 411 -21.03 -12.53 17.07
C PRO A 411 -22.18 -13.23 17.79
N THR A 412 -23.22 -13.60 17.04
CA THR A 412 -24.35 -14.39 17.56
C THR A 412 -23.95 -15.82 17.94
N ASP A 413 -23.01 -16.38 17.20
CA ASP A 413 -22.57 -17.76 17.36
C ASP A 413 -21.56 -17.90 18.51
N ARG A 414 -21.92 -18.73 19.49
CA ARG A 414 -21.07 -18.98 20.66
C ARG A 414 -20.01 -20.01 20.31
N ILE A 415 -18.74 -19.59 20.36
CA ILE A 415 -17.61 -20.52 20.26
C ILE A 415 -17.49 -21.36 21.55
N SER A 416 -17.27 -22.66 21.40
CA SER A 416 -16.99 -23.57 22.53
C SER A 416 -15.51 -23.50 22.92
N SER A 417 -15.24 -23.48 24.22
CA SER A 417 -13.88 -23.48 24.79
C SER A 417 -13.24 -24.87 24.89
N VAL A 418 -13.89 -25.91 24.37
CA VAL A 418 -13.49 -27.33 24.48
C VAL A 418 -13.47 -28.01 23.09
N SER A 419 -13.46 -27.21 22.02
CA SER A 419 -13.50 -27.66 20.62
C SER A 419 -12.12 -28.03 20.07
#